data_AF-A0A4R9KB96-F1
#
_entry.id   AF-A0A4R9KB96-F1
#
_cell.length_a   1.000
_cell.length_b   1.000
_cell.length_c   1.000
_cell.angle_alpha   90.00
_cell.angle_beta   90.00
_cell.angle_gamma   90.00
#
_symmetry.space_group_name_H-M   'P 1'
#
loop_
_entity.id
_entity.type
_entity.pdbx_description
1 polymer ?
#
loop_
_entity_poly.entity_id
_entity_poly.type
_entity_poly.pdbx_seq_one_letter_code
_entity_poly.pdbx_strand_id
1 'polypeptide(L)'
;MQVEGKLEYPNIVTGEKQENHLLLRLRTPPNPALTERQPIVIGLAIDKSWSMKGEKIESVIEASCALVNWLTRHDSLSIIAYSADVQIIQPLTNLTEKISVTDRIKNIQVATSTNLSGGWLSALRSIESANIPNAYKRVILLTDGNPTSGIKEPADLIQIAKDHFSRGISTTTIGVGDDFNEAILMEIAKVGGGNFYFVDNPEMASDIFFREFGDIGALYAQAIDVNLEFAPGVQFIELMNDFSYQIFEEIDEFHGNAKSLSRQKVNIQLGDLRSDDLKSLVIKLEIDETLQKIDGPLYKAKVTYYNLLNKMKLESIESEISISYSTTKGKQDPDVLVEIVILNAARGIKQITEEVRLGNIDQARSILAGLIQDVETNKQYSPNALGSVLTRLLAMDTKIQEKVNNLTKHIFAGSSFIARGPEKIDLKGVKLHDEIFEYKTIGDIDLYKCPEIKSMVEKKLEEGFRYMIFDMVETAHIDSSAIGTLIQIVGWLRRRGGEFITCNLRDSVRKVFEITRLYNHIRVAESMVEARESLQRIIFAKEGEENN
;
A
#
# COMPACT_ATOMS: atom_id res chain seq x y z
N MET A 1 11.98 7.98 -29.53
CA MET A 1 11.43 6.81 -28.81
C MET A 1 11.39 5.64 -29.80
N GLN A 2 11.35 4.41 -29.30
CA GLN A 2 11.18 3.20 -30.10
C GLN A 2 9.97 2.44 -29.57
N VAL A 3 9.22 1.81 -30.46
CA VAL A 3 8.05 1.00 -30.14
C VAL A 3 8.24 -0.35 -30.83
N GLU A 4 8.10 -1.43 -30.08
CA GLU A 4 8.23 -2.80 -30.59
C GLU A 4 7.04 -3.62 -30.10
N GLY A 5 6.45 -4.44 -30.99
CA GLY A 5 5.39 -5.36 -30.61
C GLY A 5 5.75 -6.82 -30.82
N LYS A 6 5.30 -7.69 -29.91
CA LYS A 6 5.46 -9.15 -29.97
C LYS A 6 4.16 -9.85 -29.60
N LEU A 7 3.87 -10.98 -30.24
CA LEU A 7 2.76 -11.85 -29.88
C LEU A 7 3.22 -12.98 -28.96
N GLU A 8 2.36 -13.39 -28.04
CA GLU A 8 2.58 -14.58 -27.21
C GLU A 8 2.73 -15.82 -28.10
N TYR A 9 1.82 -16.01 -29.06
CA TYR A 9 1.97 -17.01 -30.12
C TYR A 9 2.28 -16.29 -31.44
N PRO A 10 3.54 -16.31 -31.92
CA PRO A 10 3.93 -15.61 -33.14
C PRO A 10 3.20 -16.08 -34.40
N ASN A 11 2.81 -17.35 -34.43
CA ASN A 11 2.07 -17.95 -35.54
C ASN A 11 0.60 -18.12 -35.16
N ILE A 12 -0.28 -17.59 -36.01
CA ILE A 12 -1.74 -17.66 -35.88
C ILE A 12 -2.23 -18.99 -36.49
N VAL A 13 -2.96 -19.78 -35.70
CA VAL A 13 -3.53 -21.06 -36.17
C VAL A 13 -4.63 -20.79 -37.20
N THR A 14 -4.57 -21.46 -38.35
CA THR A 14 -5.57 -21.29 -39.41
C THR A 14 -6.84 -22.08 -39.14
N GLY A 15 -8.00 -21.44 -39.30
CA GLY A 15 -9.32 -22.08 -39.35
C GLY A 15 -10.02 -22.19 -38.00
N GLU A 16 -9.41 -21.61 -36.96
CA GLU A 16 -9.95 -21.64 -35.60
C GLU A 16 -9.91 -20.23 -34.98
N LYS A 17 -10.92 -19.94 -34.15
CA LYS A 17 -10.94 -18.75 -33.29
C LYS A 17 -9.99 -18.98 -32.12
N GLN A 18 -9.09 -18.04 -31.84
CA GLN A 18 -8.06 -18.20 -30.81
C GLN A 18 -7.80 -16.91 -30.02
N GLU A 19 -7.40 -17.06 -28.77
CA GLU A 19 -6.88 -15.96 -27.95
C GLU A 19 -5.37 -15.84 -28.10
N ASN A 20 -4.86 -14.60 -28.07
CA ASN A 20 -3.43 -14.30 -28.08
C ASN A 20 -3.18 -13.01 -27.28
N HIS A 21 -1.95 -12.80 -26.82
CA HIS A 21 -1.56 -11.55 -26.16
C HIS A 21 -0.54 -10.79 -27.01
N LEU A 22 -0.74 -9.48 -27.13
CA LEU A 22 0.18 -8.55 -27.77
C LEU A 22 0.93 -7.76 -26.69
N LEU A 23 2.25 -7.93 -26.63
CA LEU A 23 3.16 -7.10 -25.85
C LEU A 23 3.64 -5.93 -26.71
N LEU A 24 3.39 -4.69 -26.30
CA LEU A 24 3.97 -3.48 -26.87
C LEU A 24 4.97 -2.86 -25.89
N ARG A 25 6.23 -2.71 -26.31
CA ARG A 25 7.30 -2.08 -25.53
C ARG A 25 7.64 -0.72 -26.10
N LEU A 26 7.52 0.31 -25.28
CA LEU A 26 7.94 1.67 -25.58
C LEU A 26 9.25 1.96 -24.85
N ARG A 27 10.30 2.27 -25.60
CA ARG A 27 11.62 2.62 -25.05
C ARG A 27 11.99 4.04 -25.45
N THR A 28 12.26 4.91 -24.48
CA THR A 28 12.75 6.26 -24.76
C THR A 28 14.28 6.25 -24.90
N PRO A 29 14.83 7.11 -25.78
CA PRO A 29 16.28 7.22 -25.89
C PRO A 29 16.88 7.92 -24.66
N PRO A 30 18.19 7.76 -24.42
CA PRO A 30 18.91 8.59 -23.48
C PRO A 30 18.86 10.07 -23.93
N ASN A 31 18.96 11.00 -22.99
CA ASN A 31 18.92 12.44 -23.28
C ASN A 31 20.20 12.89 -24.01
N PRO A 32 20.16 13.44 -25.25
CA PRO A 32 21.36 13.86 -25.98
C PRO A 32 22.12 15.04 -25.35
N ALA A 33 21.44 15.89 -24.55
CA ALA A 33 22.06 17.02 -23.87
C ALA A 33 22.86 16.61 -22.61
N LEU A 34 22.65 15.39 -22.13
CA LEU A 34 23.42 14.73 -21.09
C LEU A 34 24.17 13.58 -21.77
N THR A 35 25.39 13.82 -22.23
CA THR A 35 26.20 12.83 -22.97
C THR A 35 26.27 11.47 -22.26
N GLU A 36 26.12 11.45 -20.94
CA GLU A 36 25.65 10.31 -20.14
C GLU A 36 24.71 10.84 -19.04
N ARG A 37 23.66 10.08 -18.68
CA ARG A 37 22.87 10.36 -17.47
C ARG A 37 23.83 10.29 -16.28
N GLN A 38 24.06 11.42 -15.60
CA GLN A 38 24.86 11.43 -14.37
C GLN A 38 24.21 10.45 -13.36
N PRO A 39 24.94 9.41 -12.90
CA PRO A 39 24.40 8.50 -11.91
C PRO A 39 23.98 9.29 -10.67
N ILE A 40 22.78 9.03 -10.17
CA ILE A 40 22.30 9.64 -8.94
C ILE A 40 22.73 8.73 -7.80
N VAL A 41 23.34 9.31 -6.78
CA VAL A 41 23.79 8.61 -5.58
C VAL A 41 23.05 9.22 -4.40
N ILE A 42 22.05 8.50 -3.92
CA ILE A 42 21.18 8.94 -2.83
C ILE A 42 21.51 8.22 -1.54
N GLY A 43 21.52 8.98 -0.45
CA GLY A 43 21.53 8.47 0.92
C GLY A 43 20.26 8.93 1.61
N LEU A 44 19.41 7.98 1.96
CA LEU A 44 18.15 8.23 2.62
C LEU A 44 18.32 8.01 4.12
N ALA A 45 18.14 9.05 4.91
CA ALA A 45 18.13 8.98 6.37
C ALA A 45 16.68 9.07 6.86
N ILE A 46 16.15 7.96 7.40
CA ILE A 46 14.77 7.81 7.85
C ILE A 46 14.73 7.82 9.37
N ASP A 47 14.01 8.79 9.94
CA ASP A 47 13.67 8.77 11.35
C ASP A 47 12.68 7.63 11.64
N LYS A 48 13.03 6.76 12.59
CA LYS A 48 12.18 5.68 13.10
C LYS A 48 11.85 5.88 14.58
N SER A 49 11.94 7.09 15.10
CA SER A 49 11.61 7.37 16.50
C SER A 49 10.12 7.17 16.81
N TRP A 50 9.77 7.08 18.09
CA TRP A 50 8.41 6.77 18.52
C TRP A 50 7.38 7.84 18.11
N SER A 51 7.83 9.09 17.94
CA SER A 51 6.99 10.19 17.44
C SER A 51 6.48 9.92 16.01
N MET A 52 7.23 9.14 15.22
CA MET A 52 6.85 8.76 13.86
C MET A 52 5.69 7.74 13.80
N LYS A 53 5.19 7.23 14.93
CA LYS A 53 4.16 6.19 14.96
C LYS A 53 2.86 6.62 14.26
N GLY A 54 2.24 5.68 13.55
CA GLY A 54 0.97 5.89 12.85
C GLY A 54 1.19 6.43 11.45
N GLU A 55 0.39 7.41 11.04
CA GLU A 55 0.35 7.91 9.66
C GLU A 55 1.68 8.55 9.20
N LYS A 56 2.52 9.06 10.12
CA LYS A 56 3.83 9.66 9.81
C LYS A 56 4.81 8.63 9.23
N ILE A 57 5.01 7.49 9.90
CA ILE A 57 5.92 6.44 9.41
C ILE A 57 5.36 5.78 8.14
N GLU A 58 4.04 5.64 8.03
CA GLU A 58 3.40 5.14 6.81
C GLU A 58 3.68 6.07 5.63
N SER A 59 3.50 7.38 5.81
CA SER A 59 3.85 8.41 4.83
C SER A 59 5.31 8.33 4.40
N VAL A 60 6.25 8.21 5.35
CA VAL A 60 7.68 8.11 5.04
C VAL A 60 8.03 6.82 4.32
N ILE A 61 7.43 5.70 4.69
CA ILE A 61 7.63 4.41 3.99
C ILE A 61 7.14 4.50 2.55
N GLU A 62 5.94 5.06 2.33
CA GLU A 62 5.37 5.24 1.00
C GLU A 62 6.24 6.14 0.13
N ALA A 63 6.66 7.28 0.67
CA ALA A 63 7.49 8.23 -0.04
C ALA A 63 8.88 7.67 -0.38
N SER A 64 9.48 6.93 0.57
CA SER A 64 10.75 6.22 0.36
C SER A 64 10.62 5.13 -0.71
N CYS A 65 9.48 4.43 -0.74
CA CYS A 65 9.19 3.45 -1.79
C CYS A 65 8.98 4.12 -3.15
N ALA A 66 8.31 5.28 -3.20
CA ALA A 66 8.17 6.09 -4.41
C ALA A 66 9.54 6.53 -4.96
N LEU A 67 10.47 6.96 -4.10
CA LEU A 67 11.85 7.28 -4.46
C LEU A 67 12.59 6.08 -5.06
N VAL A 68 12.51 4.89 -4.44
CA VAL A 68 13.14 3.67 -4.97
C VAL A 68 12.60 3.32 -6.35
N ASN A 69 11.29 3.47 -6.54
CA ASN A 69 10.65 3.23 -7.84
C ASN A 69 11.07 4.27 -8.88
N TRP A 70 11.26 5.53 -8.45
CA TRP A 70 11.68 6.65 -9.30
C TRP A 70 13.13 6.52 -9.80
N LEU A 71 14.06 6.14 -8.93
CA LEU A 71 15.48 5.95 -9.27
C LEU A 71 15.64 4.82 -10.31
N THR A 72 16.68 4.81 -11.12
CA THR A 72 16.93 3.77 -12.13
C THR A 72 17.94 2.74 -11.63
N ARG A 73 18.13 1.64 -12.36
CA ARG A 73 19.15 0.62 -12.04
C ARG A 73 20.60 1.13 -12.08
N HIS A 74 20.82 2.28 -12.71
CA HIS A 74 22.12 2.94 -12.82
C HIS A 74 22.39 3.91 -11.66
N ASP A 75 21.40 4.12 -10.78
CA ASP A 75 21.55 4.91 -9.57
C ASP A 75 21.97 4.04 -8.38
N SER A 76 22.64 4.67 -7.43
CA SER A 76 22.99 4.06 -6.15
C SER A 76 22.13 4.62 -5.04
N LEU A 77 21.66 3.75 -4.15
CA LEU A 77 20.89 4.15 -2.98
C LEU A 77 21.46 3.48 -1.73
N SER A 78 21.64 4.27 -0.68
CA SER A 78 21.83 3.79 0.69
C SER A 78 20.67 4.25 1.54
N ILE A 79 20.19 3.38 2.42
CA ILE A 79 19.08 3.68 3.33
C ILE A 79 19.52 3.40 4.74
N ILE A 80 19.37 4.39 5.59
CA ILE A 80 19.71 4.36 7.01
C ILE A 80 18.47 4.74 7.79
N ALA A 81 18.03 3.84 8.67
CA ALA A 81 16.97 4.13 9.62
C ALA A 81 17.60 4.44 10.98
N TYR A 82 17.15 5.49 11.67
CA TYR A 82 17.75 5.92 12.92
C TYR A 82 16.70 6.24 14.01
N SER A 83 17.05 5.89 15.24
CA SER A 83 16.35 6.28 16.49
C SER A 83 17.42 6.54 17.54
N ALA A 84 17.45 5.86 18.69
CA ALA A 84 18.63 5.83 19.56
C ALA A 84 19.90 5.28 18.84
N ASP A 85 19.69 4.23 18.05
CA ASP A 85 20.69 3.53 17.23
C ASP A 85 20.58 3.91 15.75
N VAL A 86 21.64 3.63 14.99
CA VAL A 86 21.71 3.85 13.54
C VAL A 86 21.81 2.50 12.85
N GLN A 87 20.82 2.17 12.02
CA GLN A 87 20.74 0.90 11.30
C GLN A 87 20.86 1.13 9.79
N ILE A 88 21.78 0.41 9.15
CA ILE A 88 21.88 0.37 7.69
C ILE A 88 20.83 -0.62 7.17
N ILE A 89 19.76 -0.09 6.60
CA ILE A 89 18.70 -0.89 5.96
C ILE A 89 19.16 -1.34 4.57
N GLN A 90 19.84 -0.45 3.85
CA GLN A 90 20.40 -0.71 2.53
C GLN A 90 21.82 -0.13 2.47
N PRO A 91 22.87 -0.95 2.33
CA PRO A 91 24.21 -0.43 2.02
C PRO A 91 24.18 0.23 0.63
N LEU A 92 25.09 1.17 0.40
CA LEU A 92 25.16 1.85 -0.89
C LEU A 92 25.46 0.85 -2.00
N THR A 93 24.47 0.59 -2.84
CA THR A 93 24.60 -0.30 -4.00
C THR A 93 23.77 0.25 -5.15
N ASN A 94 24.11 -0.15 -6.37
CA ASN A 94 23.26 0.10 -7.53
C ASN A 94 21.86 -0.52 -7.32
N LEU A 95 20.83 0.18 -7.78
CA LEU A 95 19.42 -0.21 -7.62
C LEU A 95 18.97 -1.25 -8.65
N THR A 96 19.68 -2.37 -8.72
CA THR A 96 19.30 -3.50 -9.59
C THR A 96 18.06 -4.23 -9.06
N GLU A 97 17.88 -4.28 -7.74
CA GLU A 97 16.83 -5.06 -7.05
C GLU A 97 15.86 -4.15 -6.26
N LYS A 98 15.17 -3.24 -6.96
CA LYS A 98 14.27 -2.24 -6.35
C LYS A 98 13.23 -2.84 -5.39
N ILE A 99 12.65 -3.98 -5.75
CA ILE A 99 11.60 -4.62 -4.95
C ILE A 99 12.15 -5.06 -3.59
N SER A 100 13.33 -5.67 -3.57
CA SER A 100 14.00 -6.08 -2.33
C SER A 100 14.30 -4.90 -1.41
N VAL A 101 14.68 -3.75 -2.01
CA VAL A 101 14.89 -2.51 -1.27
C VAL A 101 13.58 -1.97 -0.70
N THR A 102 12.50 -1.94 -1.49
CA THR A 102 11.17 -1.51 -0.99
C THR A 102 10.64 -2.41 0.12
N ASP A 103 10.89 -3.72 0.07
CA ASP A 103 10.47 -4.64 1.13
C ASP A 103 11.26 -4.40 2.43
N ARG A 104 12.55 -4.07 2.34
CA ARG A 104 13.35 -3.67 3.50
C ARG A 104 12.85 -2.36 4.12
N ILE A 105 12.45 -1.37 3.30
CA ILE A 105 11.86 -0.11 3.79
C ILE A 105 10.54 -0.37 4.52
N LYS A 106 9.65 -1.20 3.96
CA LYS A 106 8.34 -1.51 4.55
C LYS A 106 8.42 -2.25 5.89
N ASN A 107 9.55 -2.87 6.19
CA ASN A 107 9.77 -3.58 7.46
C ASN A 107 10.43 -2.68 8.54
N ILE A 108 10.65 -1.40 8.27
CA ILE A 108 11.14 -0.45 9.28
C ILE A 108 10.08 -0.32 10.38
N GLN A 109 10.50 -0.60 11.62
CA GLN A 109 9.64 -0.48 12.81
C GLN A 109 10.06 0.73 13.64
N VAL A 110 9.09 1.37 14.27
CA VAL A 110 9.34 2.48 15.20
C VAL A 110 10.07 1.99 16.46
N ALA A 111 10.98 2.81 16.96
CA ALA A 111 11.84 2.57 18.11
C ALA A 111 11.93 3.84 18.98
N THR A 112 12.56 3.75 20.15
CA THR A 112 12.61 4.88 21.10
C THR A 112 13.77 5.84 20.81
N SER A 113 13.57 7.14 21.12
CA SER A 113 14.54 8.24 20.96
C SER A 113 14.92 8.61 19.51
N THR A 114 15.64 9.74 19.35
CA THR A 114 15.97 10.34 18.04
C THR A 114 17.44 10.83 18.02
N ASN A 115 18.32 10.06 17.39
CA ASN A 115 19.72 10.40 17.11
C ASN A 115 19.88 10.87 15.66
N LEU A 116 19.35 12.06 15.38
CA LEU A 116 19.33 12.68 14.06
C LEU A 116 20.74 12.81 13.45
N SER A 117 21.69 13.33 14.24
CA SER A 117 23.07 13.51 13.77
C SER A 117 23.74 12.19 13.39
N GLY A 118 23.49 11.09 14.11
CA GLY A 118 24.02 9.77 13.79
C GLY A 118 23.48 9.21 12.47
N GLY A 119 22.16 9.30 12.27
CA GLY A 119 21.51 8.84 11.03
C GLY A 119 21.97 9.63 9.81
N TRP A 120 21.95 10.96 9.92
CA TRP A 120 22.35 11.87 8.84
C TRP A 120 23.84 11.74 8.49
N LEU A 121 24.74 11.74 9.47
CA LEU A 121 26.18 11.59 9.22
C LEU A 121 26.52 10.21 8.63
N SER A 122 25.80 9.16 9.02
CA SER A 122 25.98 7.84 8.42
C SER A 122 25.60 7.85 6.94
N ALA A 123 24.54 8.57 6.56
CA ALA A 123 24.12 8.70 5.16
C ALA A 123 25.15 9.50 4.35
N LEU A 124 25.64 10.60 4.91
CA LEU A 124 26.71 11.40 4.30
C LEU A 124 27.98 10.56 4.07
N ARG A 125 28.42 9.79 5.08
CA ARG A 125 29.60 8.92 4.97
C ARG A 125 29.41 7.80 3.95
N SER A 126 28.23 7.21 3.90
CA SER A 126 27.87 6.16 2.95
C SER A 126 28.05 6.66 1.51
N ILE A 127 27.51 7.83 1.18
CA ILE A 127 27.65 8.44 -0.16
C ILE A 127 29.06 8.99 -0.42
N GLU A 128 29.74 9.51 0.59
CA GLU A 128 31.11 10.02 0.44
C GLU A 128 32.06 8.91 -0.01
N SER A 129 31.87 7.69 0.51
CA SER A 129 32.65 6.50 0.12
C SER A 129 32.38 6.03 -1.33
N ALA A 130 31.34 6.55 -1.98
CA ALA A 130 31.00 6.21 -3.36
C ALA A 130 32.01 6.80 -4.34
N ASN A 131 32.88 5.96 -4.91
CA ASN A 131 33.83 6.38 -5.94
C ASN A 131 33.19 6.33 -7.34
N ILE A 132 32.07 7.03 -7.52
CA ILE A 132 31.33 7.12 -8.78
C ILE A 132 31.64 8.47 -9.42
N PRO A 133 32.45 8.53 -10.48
CA PRO A 133 32.82 9.78 -11.14
C PRO A 133 31.60 10.44 -11.78
N ASN A 134 31.54 11.77 -11.76
CA ASN A 134 30.49 12.56 -12.40
C ASN A 134 29.05 12.23 -11.90
N ALA A 135 28.93 11.79 -10.66
CA ALA A 135 27.65 11.43 -10.05
C ALA A 135 27.03 12.59 -9.25
N TYR A 136 25.71 12.69 -9.31
CA TYR A 136 24.95 13.61 -8.47
C TYR A 136 24.75 13.00 -7.08
N LYS A 137 25.41 13.56 -6.06
CA LYS A 137 25.38 13.05 -4.69
C LYS A 137 24.44 13.87 -3.82
N ARG A 138 23.43 13.22 -3.23
CA ARG A 138 22.45 13.90 -2.37
C ARG A 138 22.00 13.03 -1.21
N VAL A 139 21.97 13.62 -0.01
CA VAL A 139 21.32 13.05 1.17
C VAL A 139 19.92 13.63 1.31
N ILE A 140 18.95 12.76 1.62
CA ILE A 140 17.59 13.14 1.96
C ILE A 140 17.37 12.75 3.42
N LEU A 141 17.10 13.76 4.25
CA LEU A 141 16.84 13.58 5.67
C LEU A 141 15.34 13.69 5.93
N LEU A 142 14.70 12.60 6.35
CA LEU A 142 13.31 12.59 6.81
C LEU A 142 13.29 12.57 8.34
N THR A 143 12.56 13.49 8.97
CA THR A 143 12.44 13.56 10.43
C THR A 143 11.16 14.28 10.87
N ASP A 144 10.60 13.86 11.99
CA ASP A 144 9.49 14.54 12.67
C ASP A 144 9.91 15.21 13.99
N GLY A 145 11.21 15.25 14.30
CA GLY A 145 11.68 15.48 15.65
C GLY A 145 12.90 16.39 15.81
N ASN A 146 13.08 16.84 17.04
CA ASN A 146 14.25 17.59 17.48
C ASN A 146 15.43 16.65 17.78
N PRO A 147 16.69 17.03 17.54
CA PRO A 147 17.86 16.25 17.93
C PRO A 147 17.88 16.00 19.45
N THR A 148 17.54 14.79 19.90
CA THR A 148 17.53 14.44 21.34
C THR A 148 18.84 13.81 21.80
N SER A 149 19.63 13.26 20.87
CA SER A 149 20.93 12.62 21.09
C SER A 149 21.93 12.94 19.97
N GLY A 150 23.24 12.88 20.28
CA GLY A 150 24.32 13.21 19.35
C GLY A 150 24.66 14.71 19.30
N ILE A 151 24.97 15.25 18.12
CA ILE A 151 25.23 16.68 17.92
C ILE A 151 23.90 17.43 17.95
N LYS A 152 23.75 18.35 18.91
CA LYS A 152 22.51 19.09 19.17
C LYS A 152 22.59 20.56 18.80
N GLU A 153 23.80 21.12 18.78
CA GLU A 153 24.01 22.53 18.52
C GLU A 153 23.74 22.84 17.04
N PRO A 154 22.80 23.76 16.72
CA PRO A 154 22.47 24.11 15.34
C PRO A 154 23.68 24.57 14.53
N ALA A 155 24.61 25.30 15.15
CA ALA A 155 25.82 25.79 14.51
C ALA A 155 26.70 24.65 13.97
N ASP A 156 26.81 23.54 14.72
CA ASP A 156 27.60 22.39 14.32
C ASP A 156 26.93 21.63 13.15
N LEU A 157 25.61 21.48 13.18
CA LEU A 157 24.84 20.84 12.10
C LEU A 157 24.96 21.65 10.79
N ILE A 158 24.87 22.97 10.88
CA ILE A 158 25.05 23.89 9.74
C ILE A 158 26.48 23.78 9.19
N GLN A 159 27.50 23.71 10.05
CA GLN A 159 28.88 23.55 9.62
C GLN A 159 29.10 22.23 8.88
N ILE A 160 28.53 21.13 9.38
CA ILE A 160 28.57 19.81 8.72
C ILE A 160 27.94 19.88 7.33
N ALA A 161 26.74 20.47 7.20
CA ALA A 161 26.06 20.60 5.91
C ALA A 161 26.91 21.38 4.90
N LYS A 162 27.50 22.49 5.34
CA LYS A 162 28.38 23.33 4.52
C LYS A 162 29.64 22.60 4.07
N ASP A 163 30.28 21.85 4.96
CA ASP A 163 31.50 21.10 4.65
C ASP A 163 31.24 19.96 3.66
N HIS A 164 30.10 19.27 3.77
CA HIS A 164 29.71 18.24 2.81
C HIS A 164 29.26 18.82 1.46
N PHE A 165 28.60 19.98 1.45
CA PHE A 165 28.27 20.67 0.21
C PHE A 165 29.52 21.12 -0.55
N SER A 166 30.55 21.60 0.15
CA SER A 166 31.85 21.95 -0.46
C SER A 166 32.56 20.74 -1.12
N ARG A 167 32.21 19.52 -0.70
CA ARG A 167 32.69 18.24 -1.27
C ARG A 167 31.74 17.67 -2.33
N GLY A 168 30.73 18.44 -2.75
CA GLY A 168 29.78 18.06 -3.80
C GLY A 168 28.64 17.14 -3.35
N ILE A 169 28.37 17.04 -2.04
CA ILE A 169 27.26 16.26 -1.49
C ILE A 169 26.21 17.23 -0.97
N SER A 170 25.04 17.27 -1.62
CA SER A 170 23.94 18.12 -1.20
C SER A 170 23.06 17.46 -0.13
N THR A 171 22.37 18.25 0.70
CA THR A 171 21.41 17.75 1.70
C THR A 171 20.05 18.41 1.53
N THR A 172 19.03 17.59 1.34
CA THR A 172 17.61 18.00 1.34
C THR A 172 16.97 17.46 2.61
N THR A 173 16.11 18.27 3.23
CA THR A 173 15.43 17.94 4.49
C THR A 173 13.93 17.91 4.30
N ILE A 174 13.28 16.88 4.82
CA ILE A 174 11.83 16.67 4.75
C ILE A 174 11.32 16.53 6.18
N GLY A 175 10.58 17.54 6.64
CA GLY A 175 9.87 17.52 7.92
C GLY A 175 8.54 16.78 7.81
N VAL A 176 8.20 15.94 8.78
CA VAL A 176 6.97 15.12 8.77
C VAL A 176 6.10 15.43 9.99
N GLY A 177 4.86 15.89 9.77
CA GLY A 177 3.93 16.31 10.84
C GLY A 177 4.40 17.52 11.67
N ASP A 178 3.69 17.89 12.73
CA ASP A 178 3.79 19.26 13.28
C ASP A 178 4.92 19.56 14.29
N ASP A 179 5.71 18.55 14.68
CA ASP A 179 6.53 18.61 15.92
C ASP A 179 8.06 18.73 15.71
N PHE A 180 8.53 19.23 14.56
CA PHE A 180 9.96 19.41 14.26
C PHE A 180 10.43 20.88 14.27
N ASN A 181 11.75 21.09 14.41
CA ASN A 181 12.34 22.43 14.31
C ASN A 181 12.62 22.81 12.86
N GLU A 182 11.61 23.42 12.25
CA GLU A 182 11.64 23.92 10.87
C GLU A 182 12.83 24.83 10.58
N ALA A 183 13.17 25.73 11.50
CA ALA A 183 14.26 26.69 11.32
C ALA A 183 15.61 25.99 11.14
N ILE A 184 15.87 24.92 11.90
CA ILE A 184 17.10 24.12 11.77
C ILE A 184 17.12 23.34 10.46
N LEU A 185 16.04 22.65 10.11
CA LEU A 185 15.98 21.85 8.87
C LEU A 185 16.13 22.73 7.63
N MET A 186 15.44 23.86 7.61
CA MET A 186 15.52 24.85 6.53
C MET A 186 16.94 25.39 6.37
N GLU A 187 17.63 25.74 7.45
CA GLU A 187 19.02 26.19 7.37
C GLU A 187 19.99 25.08 6.93
N ILE A 188 19.81 23.84 7.42
CA ILE A 188 20.60 22.68 6.94
C ILE A 188 20.44 22.48 5.44
N ALA A 189 19.21 22.50 4.92
CA ALA A 189 18.96 22.36 3.50
C ALA A 189 19.60 23.50 2.69
N LYS A 190 19.38 24.74 3.13
CA LYS A 190 19.87 25.95 2.48
C LYS A 190 21.40 26.00 2.40
N VAL A 191 22.11 25.75 3.50
CA VAL A 191 23.58 25.74 3.50
C VAL A 191 24.16 24.45 2.91
N GLY A 192 23.38 23.38 2.91
CA GLY A 192 23.69 22.08 2.30
C GLY A 192 23.37 22.00 0.81
N GLY A 193 22.90 23.06 0.16
CA GLY A 193 22.61 23.11 -1.27
C GLY A 193 21.47 22.19 -1.72
N GLY A 194 20.51 21.93 -0.83
CA GLY A 194 19.27 21.23 -1.13
C GLY A 194 18.04 22.05 -0.74
N ASN A 195 16.89 21.38 -0.67
CA ASN A 195 15.61 22.01 -0.42
C ASN A 195 15.03 21.56 0.94
N PHE A 196 14.14 22.39 1.49
CA PHE A 196 13.32 22.02 2.63
C PHE A 196 11.88 21.78 2.17
N TYR A 197 11.30 20.66 2.62
CA TYR A 197 9.92 20.30 2.35
C TYR A 197 9.22 19.87 3.63
N PHE A 198 7.89 20.02 3.63
CA PHE A 198 7.02 19.61 4.73
C PHE A 198 5.97 18.62 4.20
N VAL A 199 5.86 17.46 4.87
CA VAL A 199 4.91 16.40 4.56
C VAL A 199 3.89 16.32 5.68
N ASP A 200 2.67 16.79 5.39
CA ASP A 200 1.51 16.69 6.29
C ASP A 200 0.72 15.38 6.05
N ASN A 201 0.81 14.81 4.84
CA ASN A 201 0.10 13.57 4.46
C ASN A 201 0.90 12.70 3.47
N PRO A 202 0.60 11.39 3.36
CA PRO A 202 1.34 10.46 2.48
C PRO A 202 1.32 10.85 0.99
N GLU A 203 0.21 11.44 0.53
CA GLU A 203 -0.03 11.81 -0.86
C GLU A 203 0.92 12.93 -1.33
N MET A 204 1.15 13.94 -0.48
CA MET A 204 2.10 15.03 -0.75
C MET A 204 3.55 14.58 -0.80
N ALA A 205 3.89 13.47 -0.15
CA ALA A 205 5.25 12.99 -0.13
C ALA A 205 5.72 12.61 -1.54
N SER A 206 4.88 11.93 -2.33
CA SER A 206 5.18 11.60 -3.73
C SER A 206 5.41 12.83 -4.60
N ASP A 207 4.62 13.89 -4.41
CA ASP A 207 4.77 15.17 -5.11
C ASP A 207 6.03 15.93 -4.71
N ILE A 208 6.41 15.88 -3.43
CA ILE A 208 7.64 16.47 -2.91
C ILE A 208 8.86 15.79 -3.52
N PHE A 209 8.86 14.45 -3.57
CA PHE A 209 9.90 13.70 -4.28
C PHE A 209 9.90 14.04 -5.78
N PHE A 210 8.72 14.18 -6.41
CA PHE A 210 8.64 14.59 -7.80
C PHE A 210 9.21 15.99 -8.04
N ARG A 211 8.98 16.96 -7.15
CA ARG A 211 9.54 18.32 -7.25
C ARG A 211 11.04 18.34 -6.99
N GLU A 212 11.51 17.57 -6.02
CA GLU A 212 12.93 17.49 -5.65
C GLU A 212 13.79 16.83 -6.74
N PHE A 213 13.23 15.85 -7.44
CA PHE A 213 13.93 15.04 -8.44
C PHE A 213 13.51 15.32 -9.88
N GLY A 214 12.45 16.10 -10.10
CA GLY A 214 11.91 16.47 -11.41
C GLY A 214 12.92 17.21 -12.29
N ASP A 215 13.84 17.95 -11.68
CA ASP A 215 14.95 18.62 -12.35
C ASP A 215 16.11 17.67 -12.72
N ILE A 216 16.17 16.48 -12.11
CA ILE A 216 17.32 15.55 -12.18
C ILE A 216 17.06 14.41 -13.18
N GLY A 217 15.80 13.99 -13.37
CA GLY A 217 15.41 12.99 -14.37
C GLY A 217 14.72 13.63 -15.57
N ALA A 218 15.48 14.10 -16.57
CA ALA A 218 14.93 14.80 -17.73
C ALA A 218 13.76 14.03 -18.37
N LEU A 219 12.57 14.61 -18.31
CA LEU A 219 11.37 14.12 -18.95
C LEU A 219 11.61 14.11 -20.47
N TYR A 220 11.29 13.00 -21.15
CA TYR A 220 11.54 12.84 -22.58
C TYR A 220 10.26 13.06 -23.39
N ALA A 221 9.19 12.38 -22.98
CA ALA A 221 7.90 12.38 -23.65
C ALA A 221 6.79 12.73 -22.66
N GLN A 222 5.95 13.69 -23.01
CA GLN A 222 4.74 14.03 -22.28
C GLN A 222 3.48 13.68 -23.06
N ALA A 223 2.40 13.41 -22.33
CA ALA A 223 1.06 13.15 -22.87
C ALA A 223 1.10 12.11 -24.01
N ILE A 224 1.61 10.93 -23.67
CA ILE A 224 1.78 9.83 -24.60
C ILE A 224 0.43 9.16 -24.83
N ASP A 225 0.01 9.22 -26.09
CA ASP A 225 -1.18 8.56 -26.61
C ASP A 225 -0.76 7.44 -27.54
N VAL A 226 -1.22 6.21 -27.27
CA VAL A 226 -1.01 5.05 -28.12
C VAL A 226 -2.32 4.73 -28.84
N ASN A 227 -2.33 4.94 -30.15
CA ASN A 227 -3.46 4.59 -31.01
C ASN A 227 -3.18 3.26 -31.71
N LEU A 228 -4.01 2.26 -31.48
CA LEU A 228 -3.92 0.94 -32.10
C LEU A 228 -5.07 0.78 -33.08
N GLU A 229 -4.77 0.43 -34.32
CA GLU A 229 -5.75 -0.01 -35.31
C GLU A 229 -5.52 -1.50 -35.57
N PHE A 230 -6.51 -2.33 -35.28
CA PHE A 230 -6.44 -3.77 -35.49
C PHE A 230 -6.97 -4.17 -36.86
N ALA A 231 -6.38 -5.20 -37.46
CA ALA A 231 -6.89 -5.78 -38.70
C ALA A 231 -8.30 -6.37 -38.51
N PRO A 232 -9.14 -6.39 -39.56
CA PRO A 232 -10.42 -7.10 -39.51
C PRO A 232 -10.24 -8.56 -39.06
N GLY A 233 -11.06 -9.01 -38.11
CA GLY A 233 -10.95 -10.33 -37.48
C GLY A 233 -10.03 -10.39 -36.26
N VAL A 234 -9.43 -9.26 -35.85
CA VAL A 234 -8.71 -9.12 -34.58
C VAL A 234 -9.52 -8.21 -33.65
N GLN A 235 -9.99 -8.79 -32.55
CA GLN A 235 -10.82 -8.12 -31.55
C GLN A 235 -9.99 -7.85 -30.29
N PHE A 236 -10.05 -6.61 -29.80
CA PHE A 236 -9.54 -6.23 -28.50
C PHE A 236 -10.44 -6.80 -27.41
N ILE A 237 -9.86 -7.55 -26.46
CA ILE A 237 -10.59 -8.08 -25.31
C ILE A 237 -10.30 -7.23 -24.09
N GLU A 238 -9.04 -6.99 -23.77
CA GLU A 238 -8.65 -6.31 -22.53
C GLU A 238 -7.23 -5.73 -22.61
N LEU A 239 -7.00 -4.59 -21.96
CA LEU A 239 -5.66 -4.10 -21.61
C LEU A 239 -5.28 -4.62 -20.23
N MET A 240 -4.22 -5.43 -20.14
CA MET A 240 -3.78 -6.02 -18.86
C MET A 240 -3.17 -4.99 -17.89
N ASN A 241 -2.70 -3.86 -18.41
CA ASN A 241 -2.20 -2.76 -17.60
C ASN A 241 -3.34 -1.90 -17.06
N ASP A 242 -3.08 -1.21 -15.95
CA ASP A 242 -4.04 -0.29 -15.31
C ASP A 242 -3.92 1.12 -15.93
N PHE A 243 -4.22 1.23 -17.23
CA PHE A 243 -4.26 2.49 -17.96
C PHE A 243 -5.66 2.76 -18.51
N SER A 244 -6.01 4.04 -18.63
CA SER A 244 -7.23 4.46 -19.29
C SER A 244 -7.14 4.24 -20.79
N TYR A 245 -8.22 3.70 -21.38
CA TYR A 245 -8.32 3.49 -22.81
C TYR A 245 -9.74 3.75 -23.32
N GLN A 246 -9.86 4.01 -24.62
CA GLN A 246 -11.11 4.19 -25.34
C GLN A 246 -11.12 3.28 -26.58
N ILE A 247 -12.26 2.65 -26.86
CA ILE A 247 -12.45 1.79 -28.03
C ILE A 247 -13.41 2.49 -29.00
N PHE A 248 -13.03 2.49 -30.27
CA PHE A 248 -13.83 2.99 -31.39
C PHE A 248 -13.99 1.87 -32.41
N GLU A 249 -15.18 1.74 -32.99
CA GLU A 249 -15.41 0.85 -34.12
C GLU A 249 -15.52 1.66 -35.40
N GLU A 250 -14.76 1.29 -36.41
CA GLU A 250 -14.83 1.85 -37.74
C GLU A 250 -15.36 0.77 -38.69
N ILE A 251 -16.34 1.14 -39.49
CA ILE A 251 -17.03 0.25 -40.42
C ILE A 251 -16.60 0.64 -41.83
N ASP A 252 -15.87 -0.24 -42.52
CA ASP A 252 -15.48 -0.01 -43.92
C ASP A 252 -16.75 -0.19 -44.80
N GLU A 253 -17.41 0.92 -45.17
CA GLU A 253 -18.51 0.91 -46.14
C GLU A 253 -17.99 0.65 -47.56
N PHE A 254 -17.98 -0.60 -48.00
CA PHE A 254 -17.73 -0.93 -49.40
C PHE A 254 -18.97 -0.66 -50.26
N HIS A 255 -18.80 0.05 -51.38
CA HIS A 255 -19.84 0.19 -52.41
C HIS A 255 -19.96 -1.11 -53.23
N GLY A 256 -20.98 -1.95 -52.94
CA GLY A 256 -21.32 -3.17 -53.69
C GLY A 256 -21.78 -4.33 -52.81
N ASN A 257 -22.06 -5.50 -53.39
CA ASN A 257 -22.55 -6.73 -52.71
C ASN A 257 -21.52 -7.41 -51.76
N ALA A 258 -20.63 -6.65 -51.12
CA ALA A 258 -19.59 -7.18 -50.23
C ALA A 258 -19.93 -6.87 -48.77
N LYS A 259 -19.71 -7.85 -47.88
CA LYS A 259 -19.89 -7.73 -46.43
C LYS A 259 -19.09 -6.54 -45.88
N SER A 260 -19.73 -5.74 -45.03
CA SER A 260 -19.05 -4.71 -44.25
C SER A 260 -18.02 -5.35 -43.31
N LEU A 261 -16.81 -4.78 -43.26
CA LEU A 261 -15.72 -5.20 -42.38
C LEU A 261 -15.57 -4.16 -41.27
N SER A 262 -15.68 -4.57 -40.01
CA SER A 262 -15.42 -3.71 -38.86
C SER A 262 -13.96 -3.80 -38.44
N ARG A 263 -13.38 -2.67 -38.03
CA ARG A 263 -12.07 -2.57 -37.39
C ARG A 263 -12.23 -1.90 -36.03
N GLN A 264 -11.45 -2.38 -35.07
CA GLN A 264 -11.36 -1.74 -33.76
C GLN A 264 -10.14 -0.83 -33.71
N LYS A 265 -10.39 0.40 -33.28
CA LYS A 265 -9.36 1.37 -32.92
C LYS A 265 -9.36 1.54 -31.40
N VAL A 266 -8.19 1.42 -30.78
CA VAL A 266 -8.03 1.55 -29.34
C VAL A 266 -7.05 2.67 -29.05
N ASN A 267 -7.48 3.69 -28.32
CA ASN A 267 -6.62 4.77 -27.83
C ASN A 267 -6.28 4.51 -26.36
N ILE A 268 -5.00 4.47 -26.00
CA ILE A 268 -4.50 4.22 -24.64
C ILE A 268 -3.67 5.43 -24.20
N GLN A 269 -3.97 5.95 -23.01
CA GLN A 269 -3.26 7.09 -22.42
C GLN A 269 -2.21 6.60 -21.43
N LEU A 270 -0.93 6.86 -21.71
CA LEU A 270 0.19 6.38 -20.88
C LEU A 270 0.78 7.44 -19.94
N GLY A 271 0.37 8.70 -20.09
CA GLY A 271 0.97 9.82 -19.37
C GLY A 271 2.35 10.15 -19.91
N ASP A 272 3.35 10.24 -19.03
CA ASP A 272 4.67 10.71 -19.40
C ASP A 272 5.74 9.60 -19.30
N LEU A 273 6.82 9.72 -20.09
CA LEU A 273 8.01 8.88 -20.00
C LEU A 273 9.28 9.72 -19.93
N ARG A 274 10.24 9.26 -19.11
CA ARG A 274 11.55 9.91 -18.96
C ARG A 274 12.53 9.38 -20.01
N SER A 275 13.71 9.96 -20.12
CA SER A 275 14.79 9.36 -20.93
C SER A 275 15.26 8.02 -20.35
N ASP A 276 15.59 7.07 -21.24
CA ASP A 276 16.03 5.70 -20.91
C ASP A 276 15.00 4.85 -20.11
N ASP A 277 13.72 5.20 -20.21
CA ASP A 277 12.62 4.40 -19.65
C ASP A 277 12.18 3.31 -20.63
N LEU A 278 11.68 2.21 -20.06
CA LEU A 278 10.98 1.13 -20.76
C LEU A 278 9.59 0.97 -20.17
N LYS A 279 8.57 1.03 -21.02
CA LYS A 279 7.17 0.80 -20.67
C LYS A 279 6.64 -0.39 -21.46
N SER A 280 6.01 -1.34 -20.79
CA SER A 280 5.37 -2.51 -21.42
C SER A 280 3.84 -2.39 -21.31
N LEU A 281 3.15 -2.66 -22.41
CA LEU A 281 1.70 -2.88 -22.46
C LEU A 281 1.42 -4.30 -22.89
N VAL A 282 0.52 -5.00 -22.22
CA VAL A 282 0.04 -6.31 -22.66
C VAL A 282 -1.44 -6.24 -22.92
N ILE A 283 -1.83 -6.61 -24.13
CA ILE A 283 -3.20 -6.52 -24.63
C ILE A 283 -3.67 -7.92 -24.96
N LYS A 284 -4.80 -8.33 -24.40
CA LYS A 284 -5.47 -9.58 -24.75
C LYS A 284 -6.31 -9.37 -26.01
N LEU A 285 -6.11 -10.25 -26.98
CA LEU A 285 -6.75 -10.23 -28.29
C LEU A 285 -7.48 -11.55 -28.55
N GLU A 286 -8.54 -11.46 -29.34
CA GLU A 286 -9.19 -12.62 -29.94
C GLU A 286 -9.06 -12.50 -31.47
N ILE A 287 -8.67 -13.60 -32.12
CA ILE A 287 -8.35 -13.63 -33.54
C ILE A 287 -9.22 -14.70 -34.21
N ASP A 288 -9.95 -14.32 -35.26
CA ASP A 288 -10.82 -15.20 -36.02
C ASP A 288 -10.32 -15.49 -37.46
N GLU A 289 -11.08 -16.30 -38.19
CA GLU A 289 -10.75 -16.74 -39.55
C GLU A 289 -10.78 -15.62 -40.62
N THR A 290 -11.42 -14.49 -40.32
CA THR A 290 -11.52 -13.34 -41.23
C THR A 290 -10.13 -12.76 -41.52
N LEU A 291 -9.22 -12.84 -40.55
CA LEU A 291 -7.85 -12.35 -40.67
C LEU A 291 -7.10 -13.02 -41.84
N GLN A 292 -7.43 -14.27 -42.20
CA GLN A 292 -6.78 -14.98 -43.32
C GLN A 292 -7.10 -14.38 -44.70
N LYS A 293 -8.16 -13.57 -44.78
CA LYS A 293 -8.61 -12.94 -46.03
C LYS A 293 -8.03 -11.54 -46.19
N ILE A 294 -7.29 -11.05 -45.20
CA ILE A 294 -6.73 -9.70 -45.16
C ILE A 294 -5.25 -9.77 -45.48
N ASP A 295 -4.82 -8.96 -46.45
CA ASP A 295 -3.41 -8.70 -46.70
C ASP A 295 -3.02 -7.43 -45.92
N GLY A 296 -2.15 -7.58 -44.92
CA GLY A 296 -1.77 -6.47 -44.05
C GLY A 296 -1.17 -6.89 -42.71
N PRO A 297 -0.75 -5.92 -41.88
CA PRO A 297 -0.27 -6.19 -40.54
C PRO A 297 -1.42 -6.56 -39.60
N LEU A 298 -1.12 -7.30 -38.53
CA LEU A 298 -2.09 -7.65 -37.49
C LEU A 298 -2.66 -6.40 -36.79
N TYR A 299 -1.79 -5.43 -36.55
CA TYR A 299 -2.12 -4.15 -35.96
C TYR A 299 -1.18 -3.07 -36.50
N LYS A 300 -1.64 -1.81 -36.45
CA LYS A 300 -0.83 -0.61 -36.60
C LYS A 300 -0.92 0.20 -35.31
N ALA A 301 0.21 0.39 -34.65
CA ALA A 301 0.35 1.27 -33.50
C ALA A 301 0.92 2.61 -33.94
N LYS A 302 0.25 3.69 -33.60
CA LYS A 302 0.73 5.06 -33.73
C LYS A 302 0.81 5.69 -32.36
N VAL A 303 2.04 5.94 -31.90
CA VAL A 303 2.30 6.57 -30.62
C VAL A 303 2.63 8.04 -30.85
N THR A 304 1.82 8.93 -30.27
CA THR A 304 1.99 10.39 -30.33
C THR A 304 2.38 10.93 -28.97
N TYR A 305 3.34 11.86 -28.93
CA TYR A 305 3.84 12.46 -27.69
C TYR A 305 4.50 13.81 -27.93
N TYR A 306 4.57 14.66 -26.90
CA TYR A 306 5.37 15.88 -26.93
C TYR A 306 6.81 15.56 -26.53
N ASN A 307 7.76 15.79 -27.44
CA ASN A 307 9.19 15.56 -27.18
C ASN A 307 9.80 16.79 -26.50
N LEU A 308 10.13 16.67 -25.21
CA LEU A 308 10.69 17.77 -24.42
C LEU A 308 12.13 18.10 -24.80
N LEU A 309 12.88 17.12 -25.30
CA LEU A 309 14.25 17.34 -25.78
C LEU A 309 14.29 18.07 -27.13
N ASN A 310 13.15 18.10 -27.84
CA ASN A 310 13.00 18.74 -29.13
C ASN A 310 12.03 19.92 -29.07
N LYS A 311 12.15 20.77 -28.04
CA LYS A 311 11.34 22.00 -27.85
C LYS A 311 9.82 21.74 -27.82
N MET A 312 9.38 20.70 -27.12
CA MET A 312 7.95 20.34 -27.02
C MET A 312 7.31 20.01 -28.37
N LYS A 313 8.09 19.56 -29.36
CA LYS A 313 7.53 19.19 -30.67
C LYS A 313 6.65 17.94 -30.53
N LEU A 314 5.45 17.98 -31.08
CA LEU A 314 4.61 16.79 -31.22
C LEU A 314 5.27 15.84 -32.23
N GLU A 315 5.59 14.63 -31.77
CA GLU A 315 6.19 13.57 -32.58
C GLU A 315 5.28 12.35 -32.61
N SER A 316 5.37 11.58 -33.69
CA SER A 316 4.66 10.31 -33.83
C SER A 316 5.60 9.21 -34.29
N ILE A 317 5.47 8.02 -33.71
CA ILE A 317 6.18 6.81 -34.11
C ILE A 317 5.15 5.75 -34.43
N GLU A 318 5.42 4.98 -35.49
CA GLU A 318 4.56 3.90 -35.91
C GLU A 318 5.27 2.54 -35.73
N SER A 319 4.51 1.52 -35.37
CA SER A 319 4.95 0.14 -35.23
C SER A 319 3.85 -0.77 -35.75
N GLU A 320 4.23 -1.81 -36.48
CA GLU A 320 3.30 -2.81 -36.98
C GLU A 320 3.96 -4.20 -36.92
N ILE A 321 3.14 -5.25 -36.92
CA ILE A 321 3.62 -6.63 -36.97
C ILE A 321 2.96 -7.37 -38.13
N SER A 322 3.77 -8.05 -38.94
CA SER A 322 3.26 -8.92 -40.01
C SER A 322 2.66 -10.19 -39.44
N ILE A 323 1.65 -10.73 -40.12
CA ILE A 323 0.96 -11.95 -39.69
C ILE A 323 1.73 -13.16 -40.22
N SER A 324 1.98 -14.14 -39.35
CA SER A 324 2.48 -15.46 -39.74
C SER A 324 1.44 -16.50 -39.37
N TYR A 325 1.19 -17.46 -40.27
CA TYR A 325 0.17 -18.49 -40.08
C TYR A 325 0.80 -19.87 -39.89
N SER A 326 0.16 -20.73 -39.08
CA SER A 326 0.52 -22.14 -38.92
C SER A 326 -0.71 -23.04 -38.82
N THR A 327 -0.52 -24.34 -39.03
CA THR A 327 -1.58 -25.36 -38.85
C THR A 327 -1.65 -25.89 -37.42
N THR A 328 -0.63 -25.64 -36.60
CA THR A 328 -0.54 -26.07 -35.20
C THR A 328 -0.15 -24.91 -34.30
N LYS A 329 -0.56 -24.98 -33.02
CA LYS A 329 -0.22 -23.98 -32.02
C LYS A 329 1.30 -24.00 -31.75
N GLY A 330 1.95 -22.85 -31.94
CA GLY A 330 3.38 -22.69 -31.75
C GLY A 330 3.82 -22.65 -30.29
N LYS A 331 5.12 -22.48 -30.05
CA LYS A 331 5.66 -22.17 -28.72
C LYS A 331 5.34 -20.73 -28.35
N GLN A 332 5.10 -20.49 -27.06
CA GLN A 332 4.94 -19.14 -26.51
C GLN A 332 6.27 -18.38 -26.59
N ASP A 333 6.21 -17.07 -26.87
CA ASP A 333 7.33 -16.16 -26.74
C ASP A 333 7.63 -15.94 -25.23
N PRO A 334 8.85 -16.24 -24.76
CA PRO A 334 9.21 -16.11 -23.36
C PRO A 334 9.07 -14.69 -22.80
N ASP A 335 9.36 -13.65 -23.60
CA ASP A 335 9.29 -12.26 -23.15
C ASP A 335 7.83 -11.86 -22.86
N VAL A 336 6.92 -12.27 -23.74
CA VAL A 336 5.49 -11.99 -23.61
C VAL A 336 4.91 -12.76 -22.43
N LEU A 337 5.27 -14.04 -22.29
CA LEU A 337 4.84 -14.88 -21.18
C LEU A 337 5.27 -14.32 -19.82
N VAL A 338 6.53 -13.87 -19.70
CA VAL A 338 7.02 -13.25 -18.46
C VAL A 338 6.22 -12.00 -18.09
N GLU A 339 5.92 -11.13 -19.06
CA GLU A 339 5.15 -9.90 -18.80
C GLU A 339 3.70 -10.23 -18.40
N ILE A 340 3.05 -11.20 -19.04
CA ILE A 340 1.71 -11.70 -18.67
C ILE A 340 1.70 -12.17 -17.21
N VAL A 341 2.68 -13.01 -16.83
CA VAL A 341 2.77 -13.56 -15.47
C VAL A 341 2.98 -12.45 -14.44
N ILE A 342 3.79 -11.44 -14.73
CA ILE A 342 4.01 -10.28 -13.86
C ILE A 342 2.70 -9.48 -13.68
N LEU A 343 1.97 -9.20 -14.77
CA LEU A 343 0.72 -8.44 -14.72
C LEU A 343 -0.40 -9.21 -14.01
N ASN A 344 -0.50 -10.52 -14.25
CA ASN A 344 -1.44 -11.40 -13.54
C ASN A 344 -1.14 -11.42 -12.04
N ALA A 345 0.13 -11.53 -11.64
CA ALA A 345 0.50 -11.45 -10.23
C ALA A 345 0.15 -10.08 -9.62
N ALA A 346 0.43 -8.97 -10.32
CA ALA A 346 0.09 -7.63 -9.83
C ALA A 346 -1.41 -7.43 -9.63
N ARG A 347 -2.23 -7.86 -10.59
CA ARG A 347 -3.70 -7.84 -10.50
C ARG A 347 -4.22 -8.76 -9.42
N GLY A 348 -3.70 -9.98 -9.38
CA GLY A 348 -4.03 -10.98 -8.39
C GLY A 348 -3.76 -10.49 -6.97
N ILE A 349 -2.65 -9.81 -6.71
CA ILE A 349 -2.38 -9.18 -5.40
C ILE A 349 -3.47 -8.16 -5.02
N LYS A 350 -3.94 -7.33 -5.96
CA LYS A 350 -5.05 -6.39 -5.71
C LYS A 350 -6.33 -7.15 -5.34
N GLN A 351 -6.66 -8.18 -6.11
CA GLN A 351 -7.84 -9.01 -5.85
C GLN A 351 -7.76 -9.74 -4.51
N ILE A 352 -6.63 -10.36 -4.18
CA ILE A 352 -6.39 -11.02 -2.89
C ILE A 352 -6.55 -10.02 -1.74
N THR A 353 -6.03 -8.80 -1.90
CA THR A 353 -6.16 -7.75 -0.89
C THR A 353 -7.62 -7.38 -0.64
N GLU A 354 -8.41 -7.27 -1.71
CA GLU A 354 -9.84 -6.98 -1.62
C GLU A 354 -10.64 -8.15 -1.01
N GLU A 355 -10.39 -9.39 -1.42
CA GLU A 355 -11.02 -10.58 -0.84
C GLU A 355 -10.69 -10.70 0.66
N VAL A 356 -9.45 -10.42 1.07
CA VAL A 356 -9.05 -10.37 2.49
C VAL A 356 -9.78 -9.25 3.24
N ARG A 357 -10.01 -8.10 2.60
CA ARG A 357 -10.78 -6.97 3.17
C ARG A 357 -12.25 -7.35 3.37
N LEU A 358 -12.84 -8.07 2.41
CA LEU A 358 -14.22 -8.57 2.46
C LEU A 358 -14.38 -9.78 3.39
N GLY A 359 -13.29 -10.38 3.86
CA GLY A 359 -13.29 -11.54 4.76
C GLY A 359 -13.34 -12.91 4.05
N ASN A 360 -13.25 -12.92 2.71
CA ASN A 360 -13.27 -14.12 1.88
C ASN A 360 -11.88 -14.78 1.79
N ILE A 361 -11.37 -15.25 2.93
CA ILE A 361 -10.00 -15.75 3.05
C ILE A 361 -9.73 -16.97 2.15
N ASP A 362 -10.65 -17.92 2.05
CA ASP A 362 -10.43 -19.15 1.27
C ASP A 362 -10.26 -18.84 -0.23
N GLN A 363 -11.05 -17.88 -0.74
CA GLN A 363 -10.93 -17.40 -2.10
C GLN A 363 -9.59 -16.67 -2.32
N ALA A 364 -9.20 -15.79 -1.40
CA ALA A 364 -7.90 -15.12 -1.43
C ALA A 364 -6.72 -16.11 -1.48
N ARG A 365 -6.79 -17.19 -0.69
CA ARG A 365 -5.78 -18.26 -0.68
C ARG A 365 -5.75 -19.07 -1.96
N SER A 366 -6.92 -19.39 -2.52
CA SER A 366 -7.03 -20.11 -3.79
C SER A 366 -6.36 -19.33 -4.93
N ILE A 367 -6.67 -18.03 -5.02
CA ILE A 367 -6.05 -17.13 -6.01
C ILE A 367 -4.53 -17.09 -5.80
N LEU A 368 -4.08 -16.89 -4.56
CA LEU A 368 -2.66 -16.80 -4.23
C LEU A 368 -1.88 -18.06 -4.60
N ALA A 369 -2.43 -19.24 -4.30
CA ALA A 369 -1.82 -20.53 -4.64
C ALA A 369 -1.67 -20.69 -6.16
N GLY A 370 -2.69 -20.31 -6.94
CA GLY A 370 -2.62 -20.31 -8.40
C GLY A 370 -1.51 -19.40 -8.94
N LEU A 371 -1.42 -18.17 -8.42
CA LEU A 371 -0.36 -17.22 -8.83
C LEU A 371 1.04 -17.73 -8.49
N ILE A 372 1.23 -18.31 -7.30
CA ILE A 372 2.51 -18.90 -6.88
C ILE A 372 2.92 -20.00 -7.87
N GLN A 373 2.00 -20.93 -8.17
CA GLN A 373 2.25 -22.02 -9.10
C GLN A 373 2.59 -21.52 -10.51
N ASP A 374 1.87 -20.51 -11.01
CA ASP A 374 2.11 -19.90 -12.32
C ASP A 374 3.49 -19.23 -12.39
N VAL A 375 3.88 -18.49 -11.35
CA VAL A 375 5.20 -17.84 -11.29
C VAL A 375 6.32 -18.88 -11.17
N GLU A 376 6.14 -19.94 -10.37
CA GLU A 376 7.11 -21.02 -10.21
C GLU A 376 7.36 -21.76 -11.53
N THR A 377 6.29 -22.12 -12.24
CA THR A 377 6.35 -22.85 -13.51
C THR A 377 7.12 -22.06 -14.57
N ASN A 378 7.01 -20.73 -14.55
CA ASN A 378 7.60 -19.85 -15.56
C ASN A 378 8.92 -19.21 -15.12
N LYS A 379 9.37 -19.43 -13.88
CA LYS A 379 10.55 -18.78 -13.29
C LYS A 379 11.83 -18.93 -14.12
N GLN A 380 11.98 -20.03 -14.86
CA GLN A 380 13.14 -20.28 -15.71
C GLN A 380 13.34 -19.23 -16.82
N TYR A 381 12.26 -18.59 -17.30
CA TYR A 381 12.33 -17.61 -18.38
C TYR A 381 12.85 -16.24 -17.92
N SER A 382 12.65 -15.90 -16.64
CA SER A 382 13.23 -14.71 -16.02
C SER A 382 13.43 -14.92 -14.51
N PRO A 383 14.54 -15.58 -14.11
CA PRO A 383 14.76 -15.98 -12.72
C PRO A 383 14.73 -14.82 -11.73
N ASN A 384 15.23 -13.66 -12.13
CA ASN A 384 15.30 -12.48 -11.26
C ASN A 384 13.92 -11.82 -11.13
N ALA A 385 13.26 -11.50 -12.24
CA ALA A 385 11.97 -10.79 -12.21
C ALA A 385 10.86 -11.65 -11.58
N LEU A 386 10.72 -12.89 -12.04
CA LEU A 386 9.72 -13.82 -11.50
C LEU A 386 10.10 -14.33 -10.12
N GLY A 387 11.40 -14.47 -9.81
CA GLY A 387 11.86 -14.77 -8.46
C GLY A 387 11.42 -13.72 -7.44
N SER A 388 11.52 -12.44 -7.80
CA SER A 388 11.06 -11.34 -6.94
C SER A 388 9.54 -11.30 -6.76
N VAL A 389 8.77 -11.59 -7.80
CA VAL A 389 7.31 -11.75 -7.70
C VAL A 389 6.96 -12.90 -6.75
N LEU A 390 7.61 -14.06 -6.92
CA LEU A 390 7.38 -15.25 -6.10
C LEU A 390 7.65 -14.97 -4.62
N THR A 391 8.77 -14.30 -4.29
CA THR A 391 9.08 -13.94 -2.90
C THR A 391 7.98 -13.09 -2.26
N ARG A 392 7.42 -12.11 -3.00
CA ARG A 392 6.31 -11.28 -2.50
C ARG A 392 5.03 -12.08 -2.28
N LEU A 393 4.69 -12.98 -3.21
CA LEU A 393 3.51 -13.83 -3.08
C LEU A 393 3.63 -14.79 -1.88
N LEU A 394 4.79 -15.41 -1.68
CA LEU A 394 5.06 -16.28 -0.51
C LEU A 394 5.01 -15.51 0.81
N ALA A 395 5.55 -14.28 0.85
CA ALA A 395 5.44 -13.42 2.02
C ALA A 395 3.98 -13.03 2.32
N MET A 396 3.18 -12.79 1.28
CA MET A 396 1.74 -12.53 1.41
C MET A 396 0.99 -13.76 1.94
N ASP A 397 1.33 -14.96 1.48
CA ASP A 397 0.73 -16.21 1.97
C ASP A 397 0.99 -16.36 3.46
N THR A 398 2.25 -16.20 3.88
CA THR A 398 2.64 -16.25 5.29
C THR A 398 1.81 -15.28 6.15
N LYS A 399 1.63 -14.03 5.70
CA LYS A 399 0.81 -13.03 6.41
C LYS A 399 -0.67 -13.41 6.50
N ILE A 400 -1.23 -13.95 5.42
CA ILE A 400 -2.63 -14.42 5.42
C ILE A 400 -2.79 -15.59 6.38
N GLN A 401 -1.87 -16.56 6.39
CA GLN A 401 -1.87 -17.68 7.32
C GLN A 401 -1.80 -17.22 8.78
N GLU A 402 -0.94 -16.26 9.11
CA GLU A 402 -0.84 -15.69 10.45
C GLU A 402 -2.13 -14.99 10.88
N LYS A 403 -2.72 -14.19 9.98
CA LYS A 403 -3.98 -13.48 10.24
C LYS A 403 -5.12 -14.46 10.47
N VAL A 404 -5.20 -15.55 9.68
CA VAL A 404 -6.15 -16.64 9.90
C VAL A 404 -5.90 -17.34 11.21
N ASN A 405 -4.66 -17.73 11.52
CA ASN A 405 -4.34 -18.36 12.80
C ASN A 405 -4.71 -17.47 13.98
N ASN A 406 -4.53 -16.15 13.86
CA ASN A 406 -4.95 -15.19 14.87
C ASN A 406 -6.48 -15.05 14.92
N LEU A 407 -7.18 -15.03 13.78
CA LEU A 407 -8.65 -15.05 13.72
C LEU A 407 -9.22 -16.35 14.27
N THR A 408 -8.65 -17.50 13.95
CA THR A 408 -9.00 -18.80 14.51
C THR A 408 -8.70 -18.81 16.00
N LYS A 409 -7.57 -18.28 16.49
CA LYS A 409 -7.35 -18.10 17.94
C LYS A 409 -8.38 -17.17 18.58
N HIS A 410 -8.83 -16.11 17.89
CA HIS A 410 -9.84 -15.17 18.38
C HIS A 410 -11.29 -15.69 18.24
N ILE A 411 -11.57 -16.57 17.28
CA ILE A 411 -12.87 -17.24 17.08
C ILE A 411 -12.95 -18.46 18.00
N PHE A 412 -11.87 -19.20 18.20
CA PHE A 412 -11.79 -20.21 19.26
C PHE A 412 -11.81 -19.53 20.63
N ALA A 413 -11.22 -18.35 20.81
CA ALA A 413 -11.51 -17.54 22.00
C ALA A 413 -13.00 -17.15 22.01
N GLY A 414 -13.58 -16.56 20.97
CA GLY A 414 -14.99 -16.14 20.96
C GLY A 414 -16.01 -17.28 21.18
N SER A 415 -15.78 -18.47 20.61
CA SER A 415 -16.63 -19.65 20.74
C SER A 415 -16.34 -20.47 22.01
N SER A 416 -15.11 -20.43 22.54
CA SER A 416 -14.82 -20.92 23.90
C SER A 416 -15.39 -19.99 24.97
N PHE A 417 -15.50 -18.69 24.69
CA PHE A 417 -15.96 -17.67 25.65
C PHE A 417 -17.48 -17.50 25.67
N ILE A 418 -18.20 -17.90 24.61
CA ILE A 418 -19.67 -18.04 24.67
C ILE A 418 -20.07 -19.33 25.39
N ALA A 419 -19.22 -20.37 25.37
CA ALA A 419 -19.47 -21.66 26.00
C ALA A 419 -18.93 -21.83 27.42
N ARG A 420 -18.15 -20.88 27.97
CA ARG A 420 -17.62 -20.98 29.34
C ARG A 420 -18.05 -19.80 30.20
N GLY A 421 -18.58 -20.15 31.38
CA GLY A 421 -18.75 -19.23 32.49
C GLY A 421 -17.43 -18.53 32.86
N PRO A 422 -17.43 -17.56 33.79
CA PRO A 422 -16.18 -16.97 34.27
C PRO A 422 -15.24 -18.10 34.71
N GLU A 423 -14.08 -18.23 34.06
CA GLU A 423 -13.23 -19.44 34.12
C GLU A 423 -12.69 -19.78 35.52
N LYS A 424 -12.96 -18.96 36.55
CA LYS A 424 -12.42 -19.11 37.91
C LYS A 424 -13.37 -18.79 39.08
N ILE A 425 -14.62 -18.39 38.85
CA ILE A 425 -15.47 -17.87 39.94
C ILE A 425 -16.56 -18.89 40.30
N ASP A 426 -16.49 -19.46 41.50
CA ASP A 426 -17.53 -20.33 42.03
C ASP A 426 -18.70 -19.50 42.53
N LEU A 427 -19.63 -19.25 41.63
CA LEU A 427 -20.80 -18.42 41.84
C LEU A 427 -22.02 -19.22 42.34
N LYS A 428 -21.84 -20.51 42.69
CA LYS A 428 -22.90 -21.37 43.22
C LYS A 428 -23.22 -20.99 44.66
N GLY A 429 -24.47 -20.63 44.92
CA GLY A 429 -24.96 -20.29 46.27
C GLY A 429 -24.93 -18.79 46.61
N VAL A 430 -24.51 -17.92 45.68
CA VAL A 430 -24.64 -16.46 45.83
C VAL A 430 -26.11 -16.06 45.78
N LYS A 431 -26.59 -15.35 46.81
CA LYS A 431 -27.96 -14.80 46.84
C LYS A 431 -28.01 -13.56 45.95
N LEU A 432 -28.77 -13.64 44.86
CA LEU A 432 -28.96 -12.52 43.93
C LEU A 432 -29.91 -11.47 44.51
N HIS A 433 -29.68 -10.21 44.18
CA HIS A 433 -30.56 -9.08 44.51
C HIS A 433 -30.68 -8.09 43.35
N ASP A 434 -31.67 -7.21 43.44
CA ASP A 434 -32.04 -6.27 42.35
C ASP A 434 -31.45 -4.87 42.50
N GLU A 435 -30.56 -4.67 43.47
CA GLU A 435 -29.79 -3.42 43.55
C GLU A 435 -28.96 -3.19 42.27
N ILE A 436 -28.92 -1.93 41.85
CA ILE A 436 -28.16 -1.48 40.67
C ILE A 436 -26.78 -1.04 41.14
N PHE A 437 -25.74 -1.64 40.58
CA PHE A 437 -24.38 -1.18 40.79
C PHE A 437 -24.02 -0.09 39.77
N GLU A 438 -23.44 1.00 40.26
CA GLU A 438 -23.12 2.16 39.46
C GLU A 438 -21.62 2.42 39.49
N TYR A 439 -21.02 2.50 38.31
CA TYR A 439 -19.59 2.70 38.17
C TYR A 439 -19.33 3.89 37.27
N LYS A 440 -18.57 4.86 37.79
CA LYS A 440 -18.05 5.95 36.99
C LYS A 440 -16.65 5.58 36.51
N THR A 441 -16.48 5.59 35.20
CA THR A 441 -15.17 5.37 34.57
C THR A 441 -14.21 6.51 34.92
N ILE A 442 -12.92 6.20 34.94
CA ILE A 442 -11.85 7.17 35.20
C ILE A 442 -10.88 7.07 34.02
N GLY A 443 -10.81 8.08 33.16
CA GLY A 443 -9.96 8.04 31.97
C GLY A 443 -10.33 6.93 30.97
N ASP A 444 -9.40 6.64 30.06
CA ASP A 444 -9.63 5.70 28.96
C ASP A 444 -9.69 4.25 29.42
N ILE A 445 -10.48 3.45 28.69
CA ILE A 445 -10.56 2.00 28.92
C ILE A 445 -9.69 1.33 27.85
N ASP A 446 -8.52 0.88 28.26
CA ASP A 446 -7.55 0.20 27.42
C ASP A 446 -7.21 -1.20 27.96
N LEU A 447 -6.31 -1.90 27.27
CA LEU A 447 -5.78 -3.20 27.69
C LEU A 447 -5.27 -3.22 29.16
N TYR A 448 -4.75 -2.12 29.69
CA TYR A 448 -4.20 -2.05 31.04
C TYR A 448 -5.28 -1.85 32.11
N LYS A 449 -6.38 -1.17 31.77
CA LYS A 449 -7.51 -0.93 32.69
C LYS A 449 -8.53 -2.06 32.71
N CYS A 450 -8.59 -2.87 31.66
CA CYS A 450 -9.49 -4.01 31.54
C CYS A 450 -9.40 -5.02 32.71
N PRO A 451 -8.20 -5.43 33.20
CA PRO A 451 -8.08 -6.35 34.34
C PRO A 451 -8.69 -5.78 35.63
N GLU A 452 -8.53 -4.49 35.88
CA GLU A 452 -9.07 -3.80 37.07
C GLU A 452 -10.61 -3.78 37.03
N ILE A 453 -11.18 -3.39 35.90
CA ILE A 453 -12.64 -3.37 35.68
C ILE A 453 -13.21 -4.78 35.83
N LYS A 454 -12.54 -5.81 35.27
CA LYS A 454 -12.96 -7.20 35.44
C LYS A 454 -12.97 -7.60 36.91
N SER A 455 -11.86 -7.41 37.63
CA SER A 455 -11.77 -7.77 39.04
C SER A 455 -12.84 -7.07 39.90
N MET A 456 -13.15 -5.81 39.59
CA MET A 456 -14.22 -5.06 40.25
C MET A 456 -15.60 -5.67 39.96
N VAL A 457 -15.92 -5.98 38.70
CA VAL A 457 -17.19 -6.60 38.33
C VAL A 457 -17.32 -7.99 38.95
N GLU A 458 -16.25 -8.79 38.93
CA GLU A 458 -16.21 -10.12 39.54
C GLU A 458 -16.55 -10.06 41.02
N LYS A 459 -15.96 -9.12 41.77
CA LYS A 459 -16.29 -8.90 43.18
C LYS A 459 -17.76 -8.52 43.38
N LYS A 460 -18.32 -7.66 42.51
CA LYS A 460 -19.75 -7.29 42.58
C LYS A 460 -20.67 -8.46 42.24
N LEU A 461 -20.25 -9.35 41.35
CA LEU A 461 -20.98 -10.58 41.05
C LEU A 461 -20.99 -11.54 42.26
N GLU A 462 -19.93 -11.59 43.07
CA GLU A 462 -19.89 -12.35 44.33
C GLU A 462 -20.81 -11.75 45.41
N GLU A 463 -20.95 -10.42 45.43
CA GLU A 463 -21.85 -9.70 46.34
C GLU A 463 -23.35 -9.91 46.02
N GLY A 464 -23.68 -10.37 44.81
CA GLY A 464 -25.06 -10.68 44.39
C GLY A 464 -25.65 -9.75 43.33
N PHE A 465 -24.89 -8.77 42.83
CA PHE A 465 -25.34 -7.84 41.80
C PHE A 465 -25.60 -8.54 40.46
N ARG A 466 -26.72 -8.18 39.83
CA ARG A 466 -27.06 -8.60 38.45
C ARG A 466 -27.40 -7.41 37.53
N TYR A 467 -27.51 -6.20 38.05
CA TYR A 467 -27.75 -5.00 37.25
C TYR A 467 -26.62 -3.99 37.42
N MET A 468 -26.09 -3.49 36.31
CA MET A 468 -24.93 -2.58 36.34
C MET A 468 -25.09 -1.43 35.34
N ILE A 469 -24.71 -0.23 35.76
CA ILE A 469 -24.60 0.98 34.92
C ILE A 469 -23.16 1.47 34.94
N PHE A 470 -22.60 1.68 33.76
CA PHE A 470 -21.29 2.31 33.60
C PHE A 470 -21.43 3.71 32.99
N ASP A 471 -21.01 4.72 33.74
CA ASP A 471 -20.93 6.12 33.31
C ASP A 471 -19.58 6.40 32.62
N MET A 472 -19.65 6.72 31.34
CA MET A 472 -18.52 6.86 30.42
C MET A 472 -18.08 8.32 30.22
N VAL A 473 -18.56 9.26 31.04
CA VAL A 473 -18.30 10.70 30.87
C VAL A 473 -16.80 11.07 30.84
N GLU A 474 -15.96 10.32 31.57
CA GLU A 474 -14.50 10.49 31.62
C GLU A 474 -13.74 9.54 30.68
N THR A 475 -14.43 8.70 29.90
CA THR A 475 -13.81 7.81 28.92
C THR A 475 -13.73 8.51 27.56
N ALA A 476 -12.52 8.87 27.12
CA ALA A 476 -12.31 9.50 25.81
C ALA A 476 -12.01 8.47 24.72
N HIS A 477 -11.42 7.32 25.07
CA HIS A 477 -11.05 6.26 24.14
C HIS A 477 -11.34 4.86 24.71
N ILE A 478 -11.69 3.94 23.80
CA ILE A 478 -11.81 2.51 24.07
C ILE A 478 -11.11 1.70 22.97
N ASP A 479 -10.37 0.67 23.35
CA ASP A 479 -9.67 -0.22 22.42
C ASP A 479 -10.39 -1.58 22.21
N SER A 480 -9.80 -2.48 21.42
CA SER A 480 -10.35 -3.82 21.17
C SER A 480 -10.46 -4.68 22.43
N SER A 481 -9.62 -4.44 23.44
CA SER A 481 -9.64 -5.16 24.71
C SER A 481 -10.76 -4.67 25.62
N ALA A 482 -11.06 -3.38 25.59
CA ALA A 482 -12.20 -2.77 26.27
C ALA A 482 -13.52 -3.31 25.74
N ILE A 483 -13.66 -3.41 24.41
CA ILE A 483 -14.85 -3.97 23.75
C ILE A 483 -15.07 -5.42 24.19
N GLY A 484 -14.03 -6.25 24.14
CA GLY A 484 -14.11 -7.64 24.59
C GLY A 484 -14.49 -7.77 26.07
N THR A 485 -13.97 -6.87 26.90
CA THR A 485 -14.28 -6.83 28.34
C THR A 485 -15.73 -6.44 28.60
N LEU A 486 -16.27 -5.42 27.91
CA LEU A 486 -17.67 -5.02 28.04
C LEU A 486 -18.64 -6.12 27.59
N ILE A 487 -18.37 -6.77 26.46
CA ILE A 487 -19.17 -7.91 25.98
C ILE A 487 -19.13 -9.06 26.99
N GLN A 488 -17.97 -9.33 27.57
CA GLN A 488 -17.80 -10.37 28.58
C GLN A 488 -18.65 -10.08 29.84
N ILE A 489 -18.64 -8.83 30.33
CA ILE A 489 -19.46 -8.38 31.47
C ILE A 489 -20.95 -8.55 31.17
N VAL A 490 -21.41 -8.15 29.97
CA VAL A 490 -22.79 -8.33 29.53
C VAL A 490 -23.18 -9.81 29.58
N GLY A 491 -22.31 -10.70 29.07
CA GLY A 491 -22.54 -12.14 29.11
C GLY A 491 -22.63 -12.69 30.53
N TRP A 492 -21.83 -12.16 31.47
CA TRP A 492 -21.88 -12.55 32.89
C TRP A 492 -23.21 -12.17 33.55
N LEU A 493 -23.68 -10.93 33.33
CA LEU A 493 -24.90 -10.42 33.93
C LEU A 493 -26.15 -11.10 33.35
N ARG A 494 -26.24 -11.25 32.02
CA ARG A 494 -27.41 -11.85 31.37
C ARG A 494 -27.66 -13.31 31.76
N ARG A 495 -26.60 -14.09 31.99
CA ARG A 495 -26.72 -15.48 32.49
C ARG A 495 -27.38 -15.57 33.87
N ARG A 496 -27.41 -14.47 34.61
CA ARG A 496 -28.01 -14.36 35.95
C ARG A 496 -29.34 -13.60 35.93
N GLY A 497 -29.94 -13.45 34.75
CA GLY A 497 -31.17 -12.66 34.56
C GLY A 497 -30.94 -11.15 34.71
N GLY A 498 -29.69 -10.70 34.65
CA GLY A 498 -29.26 -9.31 34.78
C GLY A 498 -29.20 -8.53 33.47
N GLU A 499 -28.85 -7.25 33.56
CA GLU A 499 -28.65 -6.37 32.40
C GLU A 499 -27.53 -5.35 32.66
N PHE A 500 -26.90 -4.90 31.58
CA PHE A 500 -25.82 -3.91 31.58
C PHE A 500 -26.20 -2.70 30.72
N ILE A 501 -26.04 -1.50 31.26
CA ILE A 501 -26.25 -0.23 30.54
C ILE A 501 -24.99 0.64 30.60
N THR A 502 -24.67 1.31 29.51
CA THR A 502 -23.67 2.39 29.48
C THR A 502 -24.35 3.74 29.27
N CYS A 503 -23.82 4.82 29.84
CA CYS A 503 -24.37 6.17 29.66
C CYS A 503 -23.27 7.23 29.50
N ASN A 504 -23.65 8.43 29.06
CA ASN A 504 -22.75 9.57 28.81
C ASN A 504 -21.58 9.25 27.86
N LEU A 505 -21.83 8.53 26.76
CA LEU A 505 -20.79 8.25 25.76
C LEU A 505 -20.33 9.53 25.06
N ARG A 506 -19.02 9.78 25.05
CA ARG A 506 -18.38 10.79 24.19
C ARG A 506 -18.41 10.36 22.72
N ASP A 507 -18.31 11.32 21.81
CA ASP A 507 -18.43 11.09 20.35
C ASP A 507 -17.42 10.08 19.81
N SER A 508 -16.19 10.08 20.33
CA SER A 508 -15.15 9.12 19.98
C SER A 508 -15.56 7.68 20.32
N VAL A 509 -16.11 7.46 21.52
CA VAL A 509 -16.57 6.15 21.98
C VAL A 509 -17.86 5.74 21.27
N ARG A 510 -18.76 6.70 20.99
CA ARG A 510 -19.98 6.49 20.21
C ARG A 510 -19.67 5.95 18.81
N LYS A 511 -18.73 6.56 18.10
CA LYS A 511 -18.26 6.08 16.78
C LYS A 511 -17.73 4.65 16.85
N VAL A 512 -17.01 4.29 17.91
CA VAL A 512 -16.55 2.90 18.09
C VAL A 512 -17.75 1.96 18.25
N PHE A 513 -18.74 2.32 19.08
CA PHE A 513 -19.95 1.50 19.24
C PHE A 513 -20.73 1.32 17.93
N GLU A 514 -20.75 2.33 17.04
CA GLU A 514 -21.36 2.26 15.71
C GLU A 514 -20.59 1.33 14.77
N ILE A 515 -19.28 1.55 14.61
CA ILE A 515 -18.43 0.77 13.70
C ILE A 515 -18.40 -0.71 14.09
N THR A 516 -18.41 -1.00 15.39
CA THR A 516 -18.32 -2.37 15.92
C THR A 516 -19.70 -2.98 16.22
N ARG A 517 -20.80 -2.29 15.88
CA ARG A 517 -22.18 -2.72 16.11
C ARG A 517 -22.49 -3.12 17.56
N LEU A 518 -21.84 -2.49 18.53
CA LEU A 518 -22.03 -2.80 19.95
C LEU A 518 -23.43 -2.49 20.47
N TYR A 519 -24.14 -1.57 19.82
CA TYR A 519 -25.55 -1.27 20.10
C TYR A 519 -26.47 -2.50 20.03
N ASN A 520 -26.09 -3.54 19.28
CA ASN A 520 -26.86 -4.79 19.22
C ASN A 520 -26.73 -5.65 20.48
N HIS A 521 -25.69 -5.39 21.29
CA HIS A 521 -25.36 -6.21 22.45
C HIS A 521 -25.44 -5.43 23.76
N ILE A 522 -25.18 -4.12 23.75
CA ILE A 522 -25.12 -3.25 24.93
C ILE A 522 -26.19 -2.16 24.81
N ARG A 523 -27.01 -1.98 25.86
CA ARG A 523 -27.94 -0.86 25.95
C ARG A 523 -27.17 0.42 26.30
N VAL A 524 -27.52 1.52 25.64
CA VAL A 524 -26.91 2.83 25.83
C VAL A 524 -28.01 3.83 26.19
N ALA A 525 -27.78 4.63 27.24
CA ALA A 525 -28.64 5.74 27.66
C ALA A 525 -27.89 7.07 27.51
N GLU A 526 -28.61 8.19 27.39
CA GLU A 526 -28.01 9.51 27.28
C GLU A 526 -27.45 10.00 28.61
N SER A 527 -28.06 9.63 29.74
CA SER A 527 -27.65 10.06 31.07
C SER A 527 -27.74 8.96 32.13
N MET A 528 -27.09 9.18 33.27
CA MET A 528 -27.17 8.29 34.43
C MET A 528 -28.61 8.13 34.96
N VAL A 529 -29.41 9.20 34.88
CA VAL A 529 -30.81 9.18 35.33
C VAL A 529 -31.64 8.27 34.42
N GLU A 530 -31.50 8.40 33.11
CA GLU A 530 -32.22 7.57 32.14
C GLU A 530 -31.80 6.08 32.23
N ALA A 531 -30.52 5.82 32.46
CA ALA A 531 -30.02 4.47 32.67
C ALA A 531 -30.65 3.80 33.90
N ARG A 532 -30.77 4.53 35.02
CA ARG A 532 -31.44 4.05 36.25
C ARG A 532 -32.91 3.76 36.00
N GLU A 533 -33.64 4.69 35.40
CA GLU A 533 -35.05 4.50 35.10
C GLU A 533 -35.28 3.28 34.20
N SER A 534 -34.41 3.07 33.21
CA SER A 534 -34.48 1.92 32.29
C SER A 534 -34.29 0.60 33.03
N LEU A 535 -33.30 0.50 33.92
CA LEU A 535 -33.09 -0.70 34.73
C LEU A 535 -34.20 -0.91 35.75
N GLN A 536 -34.70 0.14 36.39
CA GLN A 536 -35.84 0.04 37.32
C GLN A 536 -37.07 -0.51 36.62
N ARG A 537 -37.40 -0.05 35.40
CA ARG A 537 -38.51 -0.62 34.61
C ARG A 537 -38.30 -2.11 34.31
N ILE A 538 -37.06 -2.52 33.99
CA ILE A 538 -36.72 -3.94 33.75
C ILE A 538 -36.89 -4.78 35.02
N ILE A 539 -36.49 -4.24 36.18
CA ILE A 539 -36.65 -4.89 37.49
C ILE A 539 -38.13 -5.05 37.83
N PHE A 540 -38.91 -3.96 37.78
CA PHE A 540 -40.35 -3.98 38.08
C PHE A 540 -41.15 -4.89 37.14
N ALA A 541 -40.78 -4.94 35.85
CA ALA A 541 -41.43 -5.83 34.89
C ALA A 541 -41.22 -7.31 35.24
N LYS A 542 -40.04 -7.67 35.74
CA LYS A 542 -39.72 -9.06 36.15
C LYS A 542 -40.34 -9.44 37.50
N GLU A 543 -40.42 -8.50 38.45
CA GLU A 543 -41.13 -8.73 39.72
C GLU A 543 -42.65 -8.94 39.51
N GLY A 544 -43.23 -8.36 38.46
CA GLY A 544 -44.62 -8.58 38.05
C GLY A 544 -44.87 -9.92 37.35
N GLU A 545 -43.85 -10.52 36.74
CA GLU A 545 -43.92 -11.86 36.13
C GLU A 545 -43.66 -13.00 37.14
N GLU A 546 -42.92 -12.75 38.23
CA GLU A 546 -42.68 -13.74 39.30
C GLU A 546 -43.82 -13.83 40.35
N ASN A 547 -44.74 -12.85 40.39
CA ASN A 547 -45.88 -12.79 41.33
C ASN A 547 -47.25 -13.16 40.70
N ASN A 548 -47.27 -13.61 39.43
CA ASN A 548 -48.40 -14.24 38.75
C ASN A 548 -48.09 -15.71 38.49
#